data_AF-A0A382L6D2-F1
#
_entry.id   AF-A0A382L6D2-F1
#
_cell.length_a   1.000
_cell.length_b   1.000
_cell.length_c   1.000
_cell.angle_alpha   90.00
_cell.angle_beta   90.00
_cell.angle_gamma   90.00
#
_symmetry.space_group_name_H-M   'P 1'
#
loop_
_entity.id
_entity.type
_entity.pdbx_description
1 polymer ?
#
loop_
_entity_poly.entity_id
_entity_poly.type
_entity_poly.pdbx_seq_one_letter_code
_entity_poly.pdbx_strand_id
1 'polypeptide(L)'
;MSAAVSLDGKLATRTGDSELSTKKDKIRVYKLRSKVDAILVGKNTVEIDDPLLTVRGIKGKNPIRIILDSKAAIRPSSQILRTSSKIPTIIVVTKMVKKKNLDKLKKFPVTIQICGNHKINIKNLLKFLKEKKIKNLLVEGG
;
A
#
# COMPACT_ATOMS: atom_id res chain seq x y z
N MET A 1 12.02 -0.98 -5.93
CA MET A 1 11.70 -1.45 -4.56
C MET A 1 12.47 -0.59 -3.58
N SER A 2 11.90 -0.26 -2.43
CA SER A 2 12.58 0.47 -1.34
C SER A 2 12.32 -0.25 -0.03
N ALA A 3 13.34 -0.42 0.80
CA ALA A 3 13.25 -1.01 2.13
C ALA A 3 14.31 -0.37 3.04
N ALA A 4 14.05 -0.36 4.35
CA ALA A 4 15.04 -0.08 5.37
C ALA A 4 15.25 -1.37 6.17
N VAL A 5 16.52 -1.79 6.31
CA VAL A 5 16.88 -3.04 6.98
C VAL A 5 18.01 -2.80 7.96
N SER A 6 18.07 -3.60 9.03
CA SER A 6 19.25 -3.71 9.89
C SER A 6 20.44 -4.29 9.11
N LEU A 7 21.63 -4.22 9.71
CA LEU A 7 22.86 -4.75 9.10
C LEU A 7 22.76 -6.24 8.77
N ASP A 8 22.05 -7.01 9.59
CA ASP A 8 21.76 -8.44 9.41
C ASP A 8 20.49 -8.72 8.57
N GLY A 9 19.96 -7.70 7.89
CA GLY A 9 18.90 -7.83 6.90
C GLY A 9 17.47 -7.94 7.44
N LYS A 10 17.22 -7.54 8.69
CA LYS A 10 15.89 -7.58 9.31
C LYS A 10 15.11 -6.31 9.03
N LEU A 11 13.81 -6.45 8.77
CA LEU A 11 12.87 -5.34 8.56
C LEU A 11 12.27 -4.82 9.88
N ALA A 12 12.26 -5.66 10.92
CA ALA A 12 11.75 -5.34 12.24
C ALA A 12 12.40 -6.24 13.30
N THR A 13 12.31 -5.84 14.56
CA THR A 13 12.67 -6.69 15.71
C THR A 13 11.69 -7.87 15.86
N ARG A 14 12.03 -8.84 16.73
CA ARG A 14 11.13 -9.97 17.05
C ARG A 14 9.76 -9.52 17.60
N THR A 15 9.71 -8.35 18.23
CA THR A 15 8.47 -7.76 18.78
C THR A 15 7.73 -6.88 17.77
N GLY A 16 8.24 -6.75 16.53
CA GLY A 16 7.59 -6.02 15.45
C GLY A 16 7.98 -4.54 15.33
N ASP A 17 8.98 -4.08 16.09
CA ASP A 17 9.48 -2.70 15.96
C ASP A 17 10.26 -2.53 14.66
N SER A 18 9.74 -1.67 13.78
CA SER A 18 10.22 -1.42 12.42
C SER A 18 10.86 -0.03 12.25
N GLU A 19 11.11 0.72 13.33
CA GLU A 19 11.67 2.08 13.25
C GLU A 19 13.19 2.11 12.98
N LEU A 20 13.58 1.62 11.79
CA LEU A 20 14.97 1.56 11.34
C LEU A 20 15.43 2.84 10.62
N SER A 21 14.49 3.63 10.09
CA SER A 21 14.78 4.75 9.18
C SER A 21 15.10 6.04 9.91
N THR A 22 16.24 6.66 9.59
CA THR A 22 16.59 7.99 10.09
C THR A 22 15.77 9.11 9.42
N LYS A 23 15.83 10.34 9.96
CA LYS A 23 15.20 11.52 9.33
C LYS A 23 15.67 11.75 7.88
N LYS A 24 16.97 11.59 7.61
CA LYS A 24 17.54 11.74 6.25
C LYS A 24 16.97 10.69 5.30
N ASP A 25 16.80 9.46 5.77
CA ASP A 25 16.19 8.40 4.97
C ASP A 25 14.70 8.65 4.71
N LYS A 26 13.95 9.09 5.73
CA LYS A 26 12.54 9.49 5.58
C LYS A 26 12.37 10.56 4.48
N ILE A 27 13.25 11.57 4.43
CA ILE A 27 13.26 12.60 3.37
C ILE A 27 13.55 11.99 1.99
N ARG A 28 14.53 11.08 1.89
CA ARG A 28 14.85 10.36 0.66
C ARG A 28 13.65 9.57 0.14
N VAL A 29 12.94 8.86 1.02
CA VAL A 29 11.71 8.14 0.69
C VAL A 29 10.61 9.09 0.22
N TYR A 30 10.39 10.24 0.89
CA TYR A 30 9.41 11.22 0.42
C TYR A 30 9.73 11.74 -0.99
N LYS A 31 11.01 11.99 -1.30
CA LYS A 31 11.46 12.37 -2.65
C LYS A 31 11.26 11.27 -3.68
N LEU A 32 11.34 9.99 -3.27
CA LEU A 32 11.08 8.87 -4.17
C LEU A 32 9.57 8.75 -4.44
N ARG A 33 8.75 8.86 -3.38
CA ARG A 33 7.28 8.83 -3.47
C ARG A 33 6.72 9.95 -4.35
N SER A 34 7.38 11.12 -4.42
CA SER A 34 6.94 12.22 -5.29
C SER A 34 7.24 12.01 -6.77
N LYS A 35 8.03 10.99 -7.13
CA LYS A 35 8.44 10.67 -8.50
C LYS A 35 7.74 9.45 -9.10
N VAL A 36 6.86 8.80 -8.35
CA VAL A 36 6.16 7.57 -8.77
C VAL A 36 4.67 7.80 -8.90
N ASP A 37 4.02 6.97 -9.71
CA ASP A 37 2.58 7.05 -9.94
C ASP A 37 1.80 6.38 -8.80
N ALA A 38 2.37 5.29 -8.26
CA ALA A 38 1.74 4.50 -7.21
C ALA A 38 2.76 3.90 -6.23
N ILE A 39 2.30 3.67 -5.00
CA ILE A 39 2.99 2.89 -3.97
C ILE A 39 2.19 1.62 -3.71
N LEU A 40 2.87 0.47 -3.65
CA LEU A 40 2.30 -0.82 -3.30
C LEU A 40 2.88 -1.34 -1.99
N VAL A 41 1.99 -1.79 -1.12
CA VAL A 41 2.32 -2.50 0.14
C VAL A 41 1.36 -3.67 0.37
N GLY A 42 1.80 -4.61 1.21
CA GLY A 42 0.94 -5.66 1.77
C GLY A 42 -0.02 -5.12 2.83
N LYS A 43 -1.13 -5.82 3.04
CA LYS A 43 -2.06 -5.54 4.14
C LYS A 43 -1.36 -5.55 5.50
N ASN A 44 -0.43 -6.48 5.73
CA ASN A 44 0.26 -6.60 7.02
C ASN A 44 1.04 -5.34 7.40
N THR A 45 1.72 -4.70 6.44
CA THR A 45 2.34 -3.38 6.63
C THR A 45 1.32 -2.34 7.10
N VAL A 46 0.10 -2.35 6.55
CA VAL A 46 -0.96 -1.43 7.00
C VAL A 46 -1.46 -1.77 8.40
N GLU A 47 -1.49 -3.05 8.76
CA GLU A 47 -1.94 -3.49 10.09
C GLU A 47 -0.90 -3.21 11.18
N ILE A 48 0.39 -3.32 10.86
CA ILE A 48 1.50 -3.13 11.81
C ILE A 48 1.86 -1.65 11.91
N ASP A 49 2.15 -0.99 10.77
CA ASP A 49 2.73 0.36 10.76
C ASP A 49 1.69 1.48 10.60
N ASP A 50 0.44 1.14 10.22
CA ASP A 50 -0.66 2.08 9.88
C ASP A 50 -0.20 3.34 9.09
N PRO A 51 0.50 3.18 7.95
CA PRO A 51 1.15 4.30 7.28
C PRO A 51 0.16 5.14 6.47
N LEU A 52 0.47 6.44 6.25
CA LEU A 52 -0.29 7.26 5.29
C LEU A 52 0.08 7.00 3.83
N LEU A 53 1.32 6.56 3.57
CA LEU A 53 1.92 6.42 2.23
C LEU A 53 1.81 7.71 1.39
N THR A 54 2.21 8.83 1.99
CA THR A 54 2.17 10.17 1.37
C THR A 54 3.55 10.76 1.17
N VAL A 55 3.61 11.78 0.31
CA VAL A 55 4.70 12.73 0.21
C VAL A 55 4.53 13.76 1.34
N ARG A 56 5.55 13.96 2.18
CA ARG A 56 5.52 14.89 3.31
C ARG A 56 6.76 15.79 3.30
N GLY A 57 6.60 17.05 3.71
CA GLY A 57 7.70 18.00 3.87
C GLY A 57 8.41 18.43 2.58
N ILE A 58 7.87 18.06 1.41
CA ILE A 58 8.37 18.48 0.09
C ILE A 58 7.19 18.72 -0.85
N LYS A 59 7.40 19.51 -1.91
CA LYS A 59 6.41 19.66 -2.99
C LYS A 59 6.35 18.37 -3.83
N GLY A 60 5.13 17.95 -4.18
CA GLY A 60 4.89 16.79 -5.02
C GLY A 60 3.47 16.26 -4.87
N LYS A 61 2.97 15.56 -5.90
CA LYS A 61 1.67 14.90 -5.84
C LYS A 61 1.77 13.62 -5.02
N ASN A 62 0.74 13.33 -4.23
CA ASN A 62 0.66 12.02 -3.57
C ASN A 62 0.43 10.92 -4.63
N PRO A 63 1.21 9.83 -4.57
CA PRO A 63 1.00 8.69 -5.45
C PRO A 63 -0.29 7.93 -5.06
N ILE A 64 -0.82 7.16 -6.01
CA ILE A 64 -1.94 6.25 -5.76
C ILE A 64 -1.47 5.16 -4.78
N ARG A 65 -2.30 4.84 -3.79
CA ARG A 65 -1.98 3.78 -2.81
C ARG A 65 -2.59 2.47 -3.26
N ILE A 66 -1.78 1.42 -3.38
CA ILE A 66 -2.21 0.08 -3.76
C ILE A 66 -1.96 -0.86 -2.59
N ILE A 67 -3.03 -1.40 -2.01
CA ILE A 67 -2.93 -2.33 -0.88
C ILE A 67 -3.26 -3.74 -1.35
N LEU A 68 -2.34 -4.68 -1.15
CA LEU A 68 -2.58 -6.09 -1.39
C LEU A 68 -3.27 -6.72 -0.18
N ASP A 69 -4.58 -6.92 -0.28
CA ASP A 69 -5.43 -7.48 0.78
C ASP A 69 -6.36 -8.55 0.20
N SER A 70 -5.84 -9.78 0.10
CA SER A 70 -6.54 -10.90 -0.53
C SER A 70 -7.97 -11.13 -0.05
N LYS A 71 -8.28 -10.76 1.21
CA LYS A 71 -9.56 -11.05 1.89
C LYS A 71 -10.38 -9.80 2.21
N ALA A 72 -9.96 -8.61 1.76
CA ALA A 72 -10.58 -7.33 2.13
C ALA A 72 -10.73 -7.17 3.67
N ALA A 73 -9.71 -7.58 4.41
CA ALA A 73 -9.72 -7.62 5.86
C ALA A 73 -8.99 -6.42 6.51
N ILE A 74 -8.59 -5.41 5.73
CA ILE A 74 -8.02 -4.16 6.23
C ILE A 74 -8.96 -3.50 7.24
N ARG A 75 -8.41 -3.03 8.37
CA ARG A 75 -9.21 -2.36 9.40
C ARG A 75 -9.83 -1.06 8.89
N PRO A 76 -11.16 -0.85 9.07
CA PRO A 76 -11.83 0.41 8.74
C PRO A 76 -11.23 1.65 9.41
N SER A 77 -10.60 1.48 10.57
CA SER A 77 -9.91 2.54 11.32
C SER A 77 -8.54 2.92 10.76
N SER A 78 -7.99 2.15 9.81
CA SER A 78 -6.67 2.42 9.23
C SER A 78 -6.59 3.83 8.62
N GLN A 79 -5.44 4.45 8.76
CA GLN A 79 -5.16 5.76 8.17
C GLN A 79 -5.37 5.75 6.65
N ILE A 80 -5.05 4.64 5.98
CA ILE A 80 -5.28 4.45 4.54
C ILE A 80 -6.75 4.64 4.17
N LEU A 81 -7.66 3.94 4.86
CA LEU A 81 -9.10 4.03 4.56
C LEU A 81 -9.69 5.37 5.01
N ARG A 82 -9.33 5.88 6.18
CA ARG A 82 -9.80 7.18 6.69
C ARG A 82 -9.45 8.36 5.78
N THR A 83 -8.35 8.25 5.02
CA THR A 83 -7.88 9.30 4.12
C THR A 83 -8.12 8.99 2.64
N SER A 84 -8.85 7.91 2.33
CA SER A 84 -9.15 7.48 0.94
C SER A 84 -9.92 8.52 0.13
N SER A 85 -10.67 9.41 0.78
CA SER A 85 -11.37 10.52 0.12
C SER A 85 -10.43 11.59 -0.43
N LYS A 86 -9.21 11.70 0.10
CA LYS A 86 -8.22 12.72 -0.28
C LYS A 86 -7.10 12.17 -1.16
N ILE A 87 -6.76 10.89 -0.98
CA ILE A 87 -5.65 10.25 -1.68
C ILE A 87 -6.20 8.97 -2.34
N PRO A 88 -6.15 8.87 -3.67
CA PRO A 88 -6.66 7.71 -4.39
C PRO A 88 -6.07 6.41 -3.86
N THR A 89 -6.95 5.45 -3.58
CA THR A 89 -6.59 4.16 -3.03
C THR A 89 -7.24 3.04 -3.81
N ILE A 90 -6.43 2.04 -4.18
CA ILE A 90 -6.83 0.79 -4.81
C ILE A 90 -6.60 -0.33 -3.79
N ILE A 91 -7.64 -1.09 -3.48
CA ILE A 91 -7.55 -2.31 -2.68
C ILE A 91 -7.63 -3.51 -3.61
N VAL A 92 -6.55 -4.30 -3.65
CA VAL A 92 -6.44 -5.49 -4.49
C VAL A 92 -6.84 -6.70 -3.68
N VAL A 93 -7.88 -7.39 -4.12
CA VAL A 93 -8.48 -8.55 -3.44
C VAL A 93 -8.46 -9.77 -4.35
N THR A 94 -8.80 -10.93 -3.79
CA THR A 94 -8.98 -12.17 -4.56
C THR A 94 -10.46 -12.50 -4.76
N LYS A 95 -10.78 -13.43 -5.66
CA LYS A 95 -12.17 -13.89 -5.86
C LYS A 95 -12.78 -14.55 -4.62
N MET A 96 -11.97 -15.06 -3.69
CA MET A 96 -12.47 -15.64 -2.44
C MET A 96 -12.89 -14.61 -1.38
N VAL A 97 -12.85 -13.32 -1.71
CA VAL A 97 -13.29 -12.28 -0.77
C VAL A 97 -14.75 -12.49 -0.36
N LYS A 98 -15.03 -12.45 0.95
CA LYS A 98 -16.39 -12.59 1.46
C LYS A 98 -17.19 -11.32 1.15
N LYS A 99 -18.45 -11.46 0.71
CA LYS A 99 -19.37 -10.35 0.41
C LYS A 99 -19.43 -9.33 1.55
N LYS A 100 -19.54 -9.79 2.80
CA LYS A 100 -19.52 -8.95 4.02
C LYS A 100 -18.32 -8.01 4.10
N ASN A 101 -17.13 -8.44 3.66
CA ASN A 101 -15.92 -7.61 3.69
C ASN A 101 -15.91 -6.60 2.54
N LEU A 102 -16.37 -6.99 1.36
CA LEU A 102 -16.56 -6.05 0.25
C LEU A 102 -17.56 -4.95 0.62
N ASP A 103 -18.68 -5.30 1.25
CA ASP A 103 -19.70 -4.32 1.64
C ASP A 103 -19.20 -3.34 2.70
N LYS A 104 -18.27 -3.75 3.57
CA LYS A 104 -17.55 -2.83 4.46
C LYS A 104 -16.64 -1.88 3.69
N LEU A 105 -15.87 -2.38 2.72
CA LEU A 105 -14.97 -1.55 1.91
C LEU A 105 -15.70 -0.56 1.01
N LYS A 106 -16.87 -0.93 0.47
CA LYS A 106 -17.70 -0.04 -0.35
C LYS A 106 -18.17 1.23 0.38
N LYS A 107 -18.11 1.26 1.71
CA LYS A 107 -18.38 2.47 2.51
C LYS A 107 -17.30 3.54 2.37
N PHE A 108 -16.14 3.19 1.81
CA PHE A 108 -15.03 4.09 1.57
C PHE A 108 -14.89 4.38 0.07
N PRO A 109 -14.44 5.59 -0.31
CA PRO A 109 -14.17 5.95 -1.70
C PRO A 109 -12.87 5.30 -2.19
N VAL A 110 -12.86 3.97 -2.29
CA VAL A 110 -11.73 3.16 -2.76
C VAL A 110 -12.10 2.41 -4.04
N THR A 111 -11.12 2.20 -4.91
CA THR A 111 -11.27 1.28 -6.03
C THR A 111 -10.97 -0.13 -5.55
N ILE A 112 -11.92 -1.05 -5.71
CA ILE A 112 -11.69 -2.47 -5.39
C ILE A 112 -11.36 -3.20 -6.69
N GLN A 113 -10.19 -3.82 -6.75
CA GLN A 113 -9.73 -4.59 -7.90
C GLN A 113 -9.57 -6.06 -7.54
N ILE A 114 -10.21 -6.95 -8.28
CA ILE A 114 -10.08 -8.40 -8.09
C ILE A 114 -8.95 -8.91 -8.98
N CYS A 115 -7.93 -9.53 -8.38
CA CYS A 115 -6.79 -10.12 -9.10
C CYS A 115 -6.48 -11.52 -8.57
N GLY A 116 -6.93 -12.57 -9.27
CA GLY A 116 -6.65 -13.96 -8.92
C GLY A 116 -7.69 -14.62 -8.00
N ASN A 117 -7.52 -15.91 -7.75
CA ASN A 117 -8.52 -16.75 -7.07
C ASN A 117 -8.24 -16.89 -5.57
N HIS A 118 -7.21 -17.65 -5.19
CA HIS A 118 -6.82 -17.88 -3.79
C HIS A 118 -5.72 -16.94 -3.30
N LYS A 119 -4.84 -16.56 -4.23
CA LYS A 119 -3.73 -15.61 -4.03
C LYS A 119 -3.84 -14.50 -5.07
N ILE A 120 -3.26 -13.35 -4.73
CA ILE A 120 -3.21 -12.23 -5.66
C ILE A 120 -2.32 -12.58 -6.84
N ASN A 121 -2.88 -12.51 -8.05
CA ASN A 121 -2.11 -12.73 -9.27
C ASN A 121 -1.43 -11.41 -9.69
N ILE A 122 -0.11 -11.34 -9.49
CA ILE A 122 0.70 -10.15 -9.77
C ILE A 122 0.71 -9.81 -11.27
N LYS A 123 0.72 -10.80 -12.18
CA LYS A 123 0.65 -10.53 -13.64
C LYS A 123 -0.65 -9.81 -14.01
N ASN A 124 -1.77 -10.25 -13.45
CA ASN A 124 -3.07 -9.61 -13.66
C ASN A 124 -3.13 -8.21 -13.04
N LEU A 125 -2.53 -8.03 -11.86
CA LEU A 125 -2.42 -6.71 -11.24
C LEU A 125 -1.61 -5.76 -12.13
N LEU A 126 -0.42 -6.17 -12.60
CA LEU A 126 0.41 -5.34 -13.47
C LEU A 126 -0.30 -4.97 -14.78
N LYS A 127 -1.07 -5.90 -15.37
CA LYS A 127 -1.90 -5.62 -16.54
C LYS A 127 -2.94 -4.53 -16.25
N PHE A 128 -3.67 -4.66 -15.15
CA PHE A 128 -4.63 -3.65 -14.71
C PHE A 128 -3.99 -2.28 -14.45
N LEU A 129 -2.82 -2.25 -13.80
CA LEU A 129 -2.09 -0.99 -13.56
C LEU A 129 -1.65 -0.32 -14.86
N LYS A 130 -1.19 -1.11 -15.85
CA LYS A 130 -0.86 -0.62 -17.19
C LYS A 130 -2.08 0.01 -17.87
N GLU A 131 -3.24 -0.63 -17.81
CA GLU A 131 -4.51 -0.10 -18.36
C GLU A 131 -4.93 1.23 -17.69
N LYS A 132 -4.65 1.36 -16.38
CA LYS A 132 -4.84 2.62 -15.62
C LYS A 132 -3.75 3.67 -15.86
N LYS A 133 -2.82 3.44 -16.80
CA LYS A 133 -1.69 4.32 -17.12
C LYS A 133 -0.73 4.55 -15.93
N ILE A 134 -0.69 3.64 -14.97
CA ILE A 134 0.27 3.64 -13.86
C ILE A 134 1.55 2.97 -14.37
N LYS A 135 2.63 3.75 -14.54
CA LYS A 135 3.89 3.30 -15.15
C LYS A 135 4.97 3.04 -14.11
N ASN A 136 5.08 3.93 -13.14
CA ASN A 136 6.12 3.89 -12.11
C ASN A 136 5.53 3.42 -10.78
N LEU A 137 5.91 2.21 -10.36
CA LEU A 137 5.43 1.60 -9.13
C LEU A 137 6.56 1.50 -8.10
N LEU A 138 6.33 2.03 -6.91
CA LEU A 138 7.20 1.86 -5.76
C LEU A 138 6.66 0.77 -4.83
N VAL A 139 7.45 -0.27 -4.58
CA VAL A 139 7.12 -1.33 -3.62
C VAL A 139 7.89 -1.07 -2.33
N GLU A 140 7.17 -0.83 -1.23
CA GLU A 140 7.74 -0.43 0.08
C GLU A 140 7.48 -1.42 1.22
N GLY A 141 6.78 -2.52 0.97
CA GLY A 141 6.49 -3.48 2.02
C GLY A 141 5.83 -4.76 1.54
N GLY A 142 5.94 -5.80 2.36
CA GLY A 142 5.40 -7.14 2.20
C GLY A 142 5.36 -7.83 3.55
#